data_AF-A0A412PFF7-F1
#
_entry.id   AF-A0A412PFF7-F1
#
_cell.length_a   1.000
_cell.length_b   1.000
_cell.length_c   1.000
_cell.angle_alpha   90.00
_cell.angle_beta   90.00
_cell.angle_gamma   90.00
#
_symmetry.space_group_name_H-M   'P 1'
#
loop_
_entity.id
_entity.type
_entity.pdbx_description
1 polymer ?
#
loop_
_entity_poly.entity_id
_entity_poly.type
_entity_poly.pdbx_seq_one_letter_code
_entity_poly.pdbx_strand_id
1 'polypeptide(L)'
;MNMKYSYVNNKGFISAYFLVIFLYVITLVTVLSVNLNYQAKTLENLEIIYTYEREELSAIAELKRDLCTDIHLEEKYQIKDRYIYIQLTNEILIVEYDTDKKVVLDYEVIR
;
A
#
# COMPACT_ATOMS: atom_id res chain seq x y z
N MET A 1 48.40 -31.58 51.87
CA MET A 1 47.48 -30.47 52.19
C MET A 1 46.70 -30.15 50.92
N ASN A 2 45.39 -30.38 50.93
CA ASN A 2 44.55 -30.40 49.74
C ASN A 2 43.92 -29.01 49.54
N MET A 3 44.48 -28.17 48.67
CA MET A 3 43.89 -26.89 48.30
C MET A 3 42.74 -27.14 47.31
N LYS A 4 41.54 -27.35 47.85
CA LYS A 4 40.30 -27.20 47.07
C LYS A 4 40.13 -25.72 46.73
N TYR A 5 40.41 -25.36 45.49
CA TYR A 5 39.95 -24.09 44.90
C TYR A 5 38.42 -24.11 44.89
N SER A 6 37.82 -23.59 45.94
CA SER A 6 36.39 -23.35 46.01
C SER A 6 36.11 -22.04 45.26
N TYR A 7 36.01 -22.12 43.93
CA TYR A 7 35.48 -21.03 43.10
C TYR A 7 33.95 -20.96 43.31
N VAL A 8 33.53 -20.52 44.49
CA VAL A 8 32.12 -20.21 44.75
C VAL A 8 31.87 -18.82 44.17
N ASN A 9 31.31 -18.77 42.96
CA ASN A 9 30.83 -17.54 42.35
C ASN A 9 29.63 -17.00 43.16
N ASN A 10 29.93 -16.20 44.18
CA ASN A 10 28.96 -15.78 45.18
C ASN A 10 28.22 -14.50 44.74
N LYS A 11 26.96 -14.70 44.31
CA LYS A 11 25.77 -13.88 44.63
C LYS A 11 25.58 -12.45 44.08
N GLY A 12 26.43 -11.93 43.20
CA GLY A 12 26.13 -10.69 42.44
C GLY A 12 25.90 -10.92 40.93
N PHE A 13 26.49 -11.99 40.39
CA PHE A 13 26.58 -12.24 38.95
C PHE A 13 25.22 -12.63 38.34
N ILE A 14 24.52 -13.61 38.91
CA ILE A 14 23.28 -14.19 38.33
C ILE A 14 22.19 -13.13 38.10
N SER A 15 22.07 -12.13 38.98
CA SER A 15 21.13 -11.01 38.84
C SER A 15 21.50 -10.07 37.69
N ALA A 16 22.78 -9.76 37.50
CA ALA A 16 23.24 -8.89 36.41
C ALA A 16 23.10 -9.58 35.04
N TYR A 17 23.45 -10.86 34.92
CA TYR A 17 23.24 -11.62 33.69
C TYR A 17 21.75 -11.74 33.34
N PHE A 18 20.91 -12.01 34.35
CA PHE A 18 19.46 -12.02 34.17
C PHE A 18 18.95 -10.65 33.68
N LEU A 19 19.42 -9.56 34.29
CA LEU A 19 19.03 -8.21 33.88
C LEU A 19 19.46 -7.89 32.44
N VAL A 20 20.69 -8.25 32.05
CA VAL A 20 21.20 -8.02 30.68
C VAL A 20 20.40 -8.82 29.66
N ILE A 21 20.11 -10.09 29.95
CA ILE A 21 19.28 -10.94 29.09
C ILE A 21 17.86 -10.35 28.99
N PHE A 22 17.29 -9.91 30.11
CA PHE A 22 15.96 -9.31 30.14
C PHE A 22 15.89 -8.00 29.34
N LEU A 23 16.87 -7.11 29.50
CA LEU A 23 16.99 -5.88 28.73
C LEU A 23 17.19 -6.15 27.25
N TYR A 24 17.99 -7.16 26.90
CA TYR A 24 18.19 -7.58 25.52
C TYR A 24 16.88 -8.06 24.90
N VAL A 25 16.13 -8.92 25.59
CA VAL A 25 14.82 -9.42 25.11
C VAL A 25 13.83 -8.27 24.94
N ILE A 26 13.73 -7.34 25.90
CA ILE A 26 12.84 -6.18 25.78
C ILE A 26 13.24 -5.32 24.59
N THR A 27 14.54 -5.05 24.42
CA THR A 27 15.03 -4.24 23.32
C THR A 27 14.74 -4.91 21.97
N LEU A 28 14.97 -6.22 21.88
CA LEU A 28 14.67 -7.00 20.68
C LEU A 28 13.16 -6.96 20.35
N VAL A 29 12.29 -7.22 21.34
CA VAL A 29 10.83 -7.14 21.16
C VAL A 29 10.41 -5.73 20.74
N THR A 30 11.01 -4.69 21.33
CA THR A 30 10.70 -3.30 21.00
C THR A 30 11.08 -2.97 19.55
N VAL A 31 12.30 -3.34 19.14
CA VAL A 31 12.79 -3.12 17.77
C VAL A 31 11.92 -3.87 16.75
N LEU A 32 11.57 -5.14 17.03
CA LEU A 32 10.70 -5.92 16.16
C LEU A 32 9.30 -5.31 16.06
N SER A 33 8.71 -4.91 17.19
CA SER A 33 7.37 -4.31 17.22
C SER A 33 7.32 -3.00 16.44
N VAL A 34 8.34 -2.15 16.60
CA VAL A 34 8.45 -0.90 15.86
C VAL A 34 8.59 -1.17 14.35
N ASN A 35 9.44 -2.12 13.95
CA ASN A 35 9.62 -2.47 12.54
C ASN A 35 8.32 -3.01 11.92
N LEU A 36 7.64 -3.94 12.60
CA LEU A 36 6.36 -4.48 12.14
C LEU A 36 5.30 -3.39 11.98
N ASN A 37 5.25 -2.42 12.90
CA ASN A 37 4.34 -1.28 12.80
C ASN A 37 4.65 -0.38 11.59
N TYR A 38 5.93 -0.13 11.30
CA TYR A 38 6.31 0.61 10.09
C TYR A 38 5.94 -0.14 8.80
N GLN A 39 6.16 -1.46 8.77
CA GLN A 39 5.77 -2.29 7.63
C GLN A 39 4.24 -2.30 7.44
N ALA A 40 3.47 -2.44 8.51
CA ALA A 40 2.00 -2.42 8.45
C ALA A 40 1.47 -1.11 7.84
N LYS A 41 1.98 0.04 8.30
CA LYS A 41 1.60 1.35 7.73
C LYS A 41 2.01 1.51 6.27
N THR A 42 3.17 0.96 5.91
CA THR A 42 3.62 0.97 4.51
C THR A 42 2.67 0.15 3.63
N LEU A 43 2.23 -1.01 4.13
CA LEU A 43 1.28 -1.88 3.43
C LEU A 43 -0.08 -1.21 3.27
N GLU A 44 -0.59 -0.56 4.32
CA GLU A 44 -1.85 0.19 4.27
C GLU A 44 -1.82 1.30 3.22
N ASN A 45 -0.73 2.07 3.17
CA ASN A 45 -0.56 3.12 2.15
C ASN A 45 -0.51 2.53 0.74
N LEU A 46 0.16 1.39 0.54
CA LEU A 46 0.23 0.71 -0.75
C LEU A 46 -1.13 0.16 -1.17
N GLU A 47 -1.91 -0.38 -0.24
CA GLU A 47 -3.27 -0.88 -0.49
C GLU A 47 -4.21 0.25 -0.94
N ILE A 48 -4.10 1.42 -0.31
CA ILE A 48 -4.85 2.61 -0.70
C ILE A 48 -4.47 3.05 -2.13
N ILE A 49 -3.17 3.15 -2.43
CA ILE A 49 -2.70 3.52 -3.78
C ILE A 49 -3.18 2.52 -4.82
N TYR A 50 -3.04 1.22 -4.54
CA TYR A 50 -3.45 0.16 -5.46
C TYR A 50 -4.96 0.17 -5.69
N THR A 51 -5.74 0.54 -4.69
CA THR A 51 -7.19 0.67 -4.83
C THR A 51 -7.56 1.78 -5.80
N TYR A 52 -6.92 2.95 -5.70
CA TYR A 52 -7.13 4.05 -6.67
C TYR A 52 -6.70 3.66 -8.08
N GLU A 53 -5.51 3.09 -8.23
CA GLU A 53 -5.00 2.65 -9.54
C GLU A 53 -5.91 1.57 -10.18
N ARG A 54 -6.44 0.65 -9.36
CA ARG A 54 -7.38 -0.36 -9.83
C ARG A 54 -8.70 0.24 -10.27
N GLU A 55 -9.20 1.25 -9.56
CA GLU A 55 -10.43 1.96 -9.91
C GLU A 55 -10.28 2.68 -11.26
N GLU A 56 -9.17 3.41 -11.44
CA GLU A 56 -8.80 4.08 -12.69
C GLU A 56 -8.72 3.08 -13.87
N LEU A 57 -7.94 2.00 -13.72
CA LEU A 57 -7.77 0.99 -14.75
C LEU A 57 -9.09 0.30 -15.10
N SER A 58 -9.96 0.05 -14.10
CA SER A 58 -11.28 -0.53 -14.32
C SER A 58 -12.17 0.41 -15.13
N ALA A 59 -12.18 1.71 -14.82
CA ALA A 59 -12.94 2.70 -15.56
C ALA A 59 -12.49 2.81 -17.02
N ILE A 60 -11.17 2.82 -17.27
CA ILE A 60 -10.61 2.84 -18.64
C ILE A 60 -10.98 1.56 -19.39
N ALA A 61 -10.88 0.39 -18.75
CA ALA A 61 -11.22 -0.88 -19.36
C ALA A 61 -12.71 -0.96 -19.73
N GLU A 62 -13.58 -0.46 -18.85
CA GLU A 62 -15.01 -0.36 -19.12
C GLU A 62 -15.30 0.60 -20.27
N LEU A 63 -14.68 1.78 -20.28
CA LEU A 63 -14.83 2.73 -21.39
C LEU A 63 -14.37 2.14 -22.72
N LYS A 64 -13.22 1.45 -22.74
CA LYS A 64 -12.73 0.77 -23.96
C LYS A 64 -13.72 -0.28 -24.47
N ARG A 65 -14.31 -1.06 -23.56
CA ARG A 65 -15.35 -2.02 -23.91
C ARG A 65 -16.55 -1.29 -24.51
N ASP A 66 -17.00 -0.24 -23.85
CA ASP A 66 -18.20 0.50 -24.23
C ASP A 66 -18.00 1.20 -25.59
N LEU A 67 -16.81 1.74 -25.89
CA LEU A 67 -16.42 2.28 -27.20
C LEU A 67 -16.46 1.22 -28.33
N CYS A 68 -16.13 -0.02 -28.01
CA CYS A 68 -16.14 -1.12 -28.98
C CYS A 68 -17.57 -1.63 -29.27
N THR A 69 -18.48 -1.51 -28.31
CA THR A 69 -19.92 -1.83 -28.46
C THR A 69 -20.72 -0.64 -28.99
N ASP A 70 -21.85 -0.87 -29.66
CA ASP A 70 -22.73 0.20 -30.17
C ASP A 70 -23.60 0.85 -29.06
N ILE A 71 -23.04 0.99 -27.86
CA ILE A 71 -23.70 1.66 -26.73
C ILE A 71 -23.67 3.17 -26.97
N HIS A 72 -24.77 3.86 -26.68
CA HIS A 72 -24.83 5.32 -26.74
C HIS A 72 -24.05 5.90 -25.55
N LEU A 73 -22.77 6.25 -25.79
CA LEU A 73 -21.85 6.79 -24.78
C LEU A 73 -22.41 8.03 -24.08
N GLU A 74 -23.18 8.86 -24.78
CA GLU A 74 -23.81 10.09 -24.28
C GLU A 74 -24.84 9.85 -23.16
N GLU A 75 -25.44 8.66 -23.09
CA GLU A 75 -26.38 8.31 -22.02
C GLU A 75 -25.69 7.94 -20.72
N LYS A 76 -24.44 7.47 -20.82
CA LYS A 76 -23.68 6.93 -19.68
C LYS A 76 -22.61 7.89 -19.16
N TYR A 77 -22.04 8.72 -20.03
CA TYR A 77 -20.88 9.54 -19.73
C TYR A 77 -21.16 11.03 -19.96
N GLN A 78 -20.50 11.87 -19.15
CA GLN A 78 -20.46 13.30 -19.44
C GLN A 78 -19.42 13.55 -20.52
N ILE A 79 -19.88 13.87 -21.73
CA ILE A 79 -19.03 14.09 -22.89
C ILE A 79 -18.99 15.58 -23.20
N LYS A 80 -17.78 16.11 -23.40
CA LYS A 80 -17.57 17.47 -23.91
C LYS A 80 -16.52 17.43 -25.01
N ASP A 81 -16.97 17.74 -26.23
CA ASP A 81 -16.17 17.66 -27.46
C ASP A 81 -15.55 16.26 -27.67
N ARG A 82 -14.26 16.09 -27.34
CA ARG A 82 -13.49 14.84 -27.48
C ARG A 82 -13.10 14.23 -26.14
N TYR A 83 -13.63 14.75 -25.05
CA TYR A 83 -13.28 14.35 -23.70
C TYR A 83 -14.48 13.72 -22.98
N ILE A 84 -14.22 12.59 -22.34
CA ILE A 84 -15.15 11.89 -21.46
C ILE A 84 -14.71 12.14 -20.03
N TYR A 85 -15.63 12.63 -19.20
CA TYR A 85 -15.40 12.83 -17.78
C TYR A 85 -16.02 11.68 -17.00
N ILE A 86 -15.18 10.93 -16.29
CA ILE A 86 -15.58 9.81 -15.43
C ILE A 86 -15.31 10.21 -13.99
N GLN A 87 -16.38 10.27 -13.19
CA GLN A 87 -16.27 10.47 -11.75
C GLN A 87 -15.83 9.16 -11.09
N LEU A 88 -14.63 9.14 -10.53
CA LEU A 88 -14.17 8.09 -9.62
C LEU A 88 -14.50 8.48 -8.17
N THR A 89 -14.21 7.60 -7.23
CA THR A 89 -14.52 7.79 -5.80
C THR A 89 -13.96 9.11 -5.25
N ASN A 90 -12.71 9.44 -5.57
CA ASN A 90 -12.04 10.65 -5.07
C ASN A 90 -11.44 11.53 -6.17
N GLU A 91 -11.56 11.14 -7.43
CA GLU A 91 -10.81 11.72 -8.55
C GLU A 91 -11.71 11.85 -9.78
N ILE A 92 -11.31 12.69 -10.73
CA ILE A 92 -11.97 12.78 -12.03
C ILE A 92 -10.99 12.29 -13.09
N LEU A 93 -11.37 11.22 -13.77
CA LEU A 93 -10.64 10.70 -14.93
C LEU A 93 -11.20 11.37 -16.19
N ILE A 94 -10.33 12.09 -16.89
CA ILE A 94 -10.63 12.73 -18.16
C ILE A 94 -9.99 11.88 -19.25
N VAL A 95 -10.80 11.38 -20.17
CA VAL A 95 -10.33 10.50 -21.25
C VAL A 95 -10.53 11.17 -22.59
N GLU A 96 -9.45 11.35 -23.35
CA GLU A 96 -9.53 11.73 -24.75
C GLU A 96 -9.80 10.50 -25.61
N TYR A 97 -10.81 10.55 -26.46
CA TYR A 97 -11.24 9.41 -27.26
C TYR A 97 -11.50 9.79 -28.73
N ASP A 98 -11.31 8.81 -29.61
CA ASP A 98 -11.60 8.90 -31.05
C ASP A 98 -12.80 7.98 -31.35
N THR A 99 -13.95 8.57 -31.68
CA THR A 99 -15.18 7.86 -32.03
C THR A 99 -15.04 7.02 -33.29
N ASP A 100 -14.31 7.52 -34.28
CA ASP A 100 -14.18 6.86 -35.59
C ASP A 100 -13.29 5.63 -35.49
N LYS A 101 -12.24 5.71 -34.67
CA LYS A 101 -11.32 4.61 -34.42
C LYS A 101 -11.73 3.72 -33.25
N LYS A 102 -12.71 4.13 -32.44
CA LYS A 102 -13.15 3.44 -31.21
C LYS A 102 -12.00 3.18 -30.23
N VAL A 103 -11.10 4.15 -30.08
CA VAL A 103 -9.92 4.04 -29.20
C VAL A 103 -9.82 5.20 -28.21
N VAL A 104 -9.22 4.90 -27.06
CA VAL A 104 -8.74 5.91 -26.12
C VAL A 104 -7.38 6.40 -26.61
N LEU A 105 -7.22 7.72 -26.73
CA LEU A 105 -6.00 8.36 -27.22
C LEU A 105 -5.05 8.70 -26.06
N ASP A 106 -5.59 9.37 -25.06
CA ASP A 106 -4.87 9.79 -23.86
C ASP A 106 -5.85 9.86 -22.67
N TYR A 107 -5.32 9.91 -21.46
CA TYR A 107 -6.12 10.14 -20.27
C TYR A 107 -5.34 10.90 -19.20
N GLU A 108 -6.06 11.74 -18.46
CA GLU A 108 -5.52 12.52 -17.36
C GLU A 108 -6.39 12.33 -16.12
N VAL A 109 -5.77 12.25 -14.95
CA VAL A 109 -6.45 12.13 -13.67
C VAL A 109 -6.29 13.43 -12.89
N ILE A 110 -7.42 14.05 -12.53
CA ILE A 110 -7.46 15.23 -11.68
C ILE A 110 -7.85 14.80 -10.26
N ARG A 111 -6.94 15.07 -9.32
CA ARG A 111 -7.11 14.89 -7.86
C ARG A 111 -7.60 16.17 -7.20
#